data_AF-A0A4J1YEC1-F1
#
_entry.id   AF-A0A4J1YEC1-F1
#
_cell.length_a   1.000
_cell.length_b   1.000
_cell.length_c   1.000
_cell.angle_alpha   90.00
_cell.angle_beta   90.00
_cell.angle_gamma   90.00
#
_symmetry.space_group_name_H-M   'P 1'
#
loop_
_entity.id
_entity.type
_entity.pdbx_description
1 polymer ?
#
loop_
_entity_poly.entity_id
_entity_poly.type
_entity_poly.pdbx_seq_one_letter_code
_entity_poly.pdbx_strand_id
1 'polypeptide(L)'
;MNKDLIETPRFNFFIGDEVLLKGKIVGFDVDENKCVENVVRLEYGQTLNVPNNNIYITDDIVDKSKIKVVVPQFVADWYEENKDSFEFNVWDWIAFRDEAKKSENREFNNWINNSRENPIQTLVNMHQFGYEVEEEKRYTVVTKATKQPLYYNAMDKKLFFSMGGLATKFTRKQLKEADFGWVFDCPGIEIEEVK
;
A
#
# COMPACT_ATOMS: atom_id res chain seq x y z
N MET A 1 -37.41 -8.01 -38.53
CA MET A 1 -36.10 -8.10 -37.83
C MET A 1 -35.03 -8.10 -38.90
N ASN A 2 -34.08 -7.15 -38.87
CA ASN A 2 -33.09 -6.96 -39.94
C ASN A 2 -32.16 -8.19 -40.02
N LYS A 3 -32.02 -8.82 -41.21
CA LYS A 3 -31.25 -10.08 -41.39
C LYS A 3 -29.80 -9.91 -40.99
N ASP A 4 -29.23 -8.73 -41.21
CA ASP A 4 -27.85 -8.40 -40.89
C ASP A 4 -27.55 -8.43 -39.37
N LEU A 5 -28.58 -8.21 -38.54
CA LEU A 5 -28.47 -8.25 -37.06
C LEU A 5 -28.50 -9.68 -36.47
N ILE A 6 -28.82 -10.68 -37.29
CA ILE A 6 -28.91 -12.10 -36.89
C ILE A 6 -27.59 -12.82 -37.21
N GLU A 7 -26.94 -12.47 -38.32
CA GLU A 7 -25.78 -13.19 -38.86
C GLU A 7 -24.42 -12.66 -38.37
N THR A 8 -24.40 -11.51 -37.68
CA THR A 8 -23.16 -10.90 -37.17
C THR A 8 -22.81 -11.46 -35.76
N PRO A 9 -21.55 -11.85 -35.48
CA PRO A 9 -21.13 -12.31 -34.16
C PRO A 9 -21.47 -11.27 -33.07
N ARG A 10 -22.27 -11.67 -32.09
CA ARG A 10 -22.65 -10.77 -30.99
C ARG A 10 -21.56 -10.77 -29.92
N PHE A 11 -20.96 -9.60 -29.70
CA PHE A 11 -20.33 -9.30 -28.42
C PHE A 11 -21.46 -9.12 -27.36
N ASN A 12 -21.23 -9.59 -26.13
CA ASN A 12 -22.25 -9.81 -25.08
C ASN A 12 -22.86 -8.53 -24.45
N PHE A 13 -23.07 -7.46 -25.21
CA PHE A 13 -23.62 -6.20 -24.70
C PHE A 13 -25.09 -6.04 -25.10
N PHE A 14 -25.90 -5.58 -24.16
CA PHE A 14 -27.33 -5.35 -24.32
C PHE A 14 -27.63 -3.85 -24.45
N ILE A 15 -28.75 -3.52 -25.08
CA ILE A 15 -29.25 -2.15 -25.10
C ILE A 15 -29.54 -1.73 -23.66
N GLY A 16 -28.92 -0.64 -23.22
CA GLY A 16 -29.02 -0.13 -21.87
C GLY A 16 -27.78 -0.37 -21.00
N ASP A 17 -26.79 -1.13 -21.49
CA ASP A 17 -25.52 -1.29 -20.77
C ASP A 17 -24.74 0.03 -20.74
N GLU A 18 -24.21 0.38 -19.56
CA GLU A 18 -23.23 1.45 -19.42
C GLU A 18 -21.87 0.99 -19.96
N VAL A 19 -21.23 1.82 -20.78
CA VAL A 19 -19.97 1.50 -21.45
C VAL A 19 -18.95 2.63 -21.32
N LEU A 20 -17.68 2.27 -21.23
CA LEU A 20 -16.55 3.20 -21.32
C LEU A 20 -15.82 2.98 -22.66
N LEU A 21 -15.68 4.05 -23.44
CA LEU A 21 -15.01 4.02 -24.74
C LEU A 21 -13.56 4.48 -24.60
N LYS A 22 -12.63 3.67 -25.10
CA LYS A 22 -11.20 4.00 -25.10
C LYS A 22 -10.85 4.93 -26.28
N GLY A 23 -10.28 6.09 -25.98
CA GLY A 23 -9.84 7.06 -26.98
C GLY A 23 -8.79 8.04 -26.44
N LYS A 24 -8.32 8.94 -27.31
CA LYS A 24 -7.39 10.02 -26.95
C LYS A 24 -8.00 11.37 -27.29
N ILE A 25 -7.88 12.35 -26.40
CA ILE A 25 -8.21 13.74 -26.72
C ILE A 25 -7.18 14.24 -27.73
N VAL A 26 -7.65 14.73 -28.88
CA VAL A 26 -6.82 15.23 -29.99
C VAL A 26 -7.06 16.71 -30.29
N GLY A 27 -8.03 17.33 -29.61
CA GLY A 27 -8.35 18.74 -29.76
C GLY A 27 -9.52 19.15 -28.88
N PHE A 28 -9.89 20.42 -29.01
CA PHE A 28 -11.04 21.02 -28.35
C PHE A 28 -11.88 21.72 -29.42
N ASP A 29 -13.19 21.67 -29.26
CA ASP A 29 -14.16 22.33 -30.13
C ASP A 29 -15.09 23.22 -29.28
N VAL A 30 -15.84 24.11 -29.94
CA VAL A 30 -16.84 24.95 -29.30
C VAL A 30 -18.17 24.73 -29.99
N ASP A 31 -19.15 24.24 -29.24
CA ASP A 31 -20.48 23.98 -29.78
C ASP A 31 -21.28 25.28 -30.04
N GLU A 32 -22.48 25.13 -30.61
CA GLU A 32 -23.38 26.24 -30.93
C GLU A 32 -23.82 27.04 -29.69
N ASN A 33 -23.75 26.44 -28.49
CA ASN A 33 -24.09 27.07 -27.21
C ASN A 33 -22.87 27.71 -26.52
N LYS A 34 -21.70 27.73 -27.18
CA LYS A 34 -20.41 28.19 -26.64
C LYS A 34 -19.89 27.36 -25.47
N CYS A 35 -20.24 26.08 -25.42
CA CYS A 35 -19.64 25.11 -24.50
C CYS A 35 -18.41 24.47 -25.15
N VAL A 36 -17.36 24.25 -24.35
CA VAL A 36 -16.15 23.55 -24.80
C VAL A 36 -16.43 22.05 -24.82
N GLU A 37 -16.19 21.43 -25.97
CA GLU A 37 -16.25 19.98 -26.16
C GLU A 37 -14.84 19.42 -26.39
N ASN A 38 -14.63 18.20 -25.92
CA ASN A 38 -13.39 17.46 -26.16
C ASN A 38 -13.52 16.67 -27.46
N VAL A 39 -12.55 16.82 -28.35
CA VAL A 39 -12.47 16.03 -29.59
C VAL A 39 -11.69 14.76 -29.28
N VAL A 40 -12.37 13.62 -29.20
CA VAL A 40 -11.80 12.32 -28.81
C VAL A 40 -11.68 11.40 -30.02
N ARG A 41 -10.47 10.95 -30.34
CA ARG A 41 -10.21 9.92 -31.35
C ARG A 41 -10.18 8.53 -30.72
N LEU A 42 -11.11 7.68 -31.14
CA LEU A 42 -11.22 6.27 -30.73
C LEU A 42 -10.16 5.41 -31.44
N GLU A 43 -9.83 4.25 -30.88
CA GLU A 43 -8.76 3.39 -31.43
C GLU A 43 -9.05 2.89 -32.85
N TYR A 44 -10.31 2.63 -33.18
CA TYR A 44 -10.72 2.24 -34.54
C TYR A 44 -10.81 3.42 -35.52
N GLY A 45 -10.41 4.62 -35.08
CA GLY A 45 -10.13 5.78 -35.93
C GLY A 45 -11.21 6.86 -35.96
N GLN A 46 -12.43 6.57 -35.51
CA GLN A 46 -13.52 7.56 -35.46
C GLN A 46 -13.22 8.66 -34.42
N THR A 47 -13.67 9.87 -34.73
CA THR A 47 -13.60 11.02 -33.81
C THR A 47 -14.99 11.37 -33.30
N LEU A 48 -15.10 11.64 -32.00
CA LEU A 48 -16.32 12.09 -31.32
C LEU A 48 -16.07 13.45 -30.67
N ASN A 49 -17.05 14.36 -30.74
CA ASN A 49 -17.11 15.51 -29.85
C ASN A 49 -17.86 15.10 -28.59
N VAL A 50 -17.24 15.31 -27.43
CA VAL A 50 -17.76 14.82 -26.14
C VAL A 50 -17.75 15.97 -25.12
N PRO A 51 -18.89 16.27 -24.46
CA PRO A 51 -18.96 17.27 -23.41
C PRO A 51 -17.98 16.97 -22.28
N ASN A 52 -17.43 18.01 -21.65
CA ASN A 52 -16.43 17.85 -20.60
C ASN A 52 -16.90 16.99 -19.41
N ASN A 53 -18.19 17.07 -19.05
CA ASN A 53 -18.77 16.29 -17.94
C ASN A 53 -18.92 14.79 -18.25
N ASN A 54 -18.70 14.38 -19.50
CA ASN A 54 -18.79 13.01 -19.97
C ASN A 54 -17.41 12.40 -20.28
N ILE A 55 -16.33 13.14 -20.02
CA ILE A 55 -14.96 12.65 -20.12
C ILE A 55 -14.50 12.17 -18.74
N TYR A 56 -14.04 10.93 -18.71
CA TYR A 56 -13.33 10.35 -17.58
C TYR A 56 -11.94 9.97 -18.07
N ILE A 57 -10.89 10.51 -17.44
CA ILE A 57 -9.54 10.01 -17.67
C ILE A 57 -9.33 8.72 -16.88
N THR A 58 -8.30 7.96 -17.21
CA THR A 58 -7.99 6.69 -16.54
C THR A 58 -7.91 6.85 -15.02
N ASP A 59 -7.42 8.00 -14.56
CA ASP A 59 -7.31 8.35 -13.14
C ASP A 59 -8.67 8.56 -12.45
N ASP A 60 -9.72 8.92 -13.19
CA ASP A 60 -11.08 9.11 -12.67
C ASP A 60 -11.82 7.77 -12.51
N ILE A 61 -11.45 6.78 -13.33
CA ILE A 61 -12.07 5.45 -13.36
C ILE A 61 -11.41 4.53 -12.34
N VAL A 62 -10.10 4.70 -12.14
CA VAL A 62 -9.32 3.91 -11.21
C VAL A 62 -9.39 4.54 -9.83
N ASP A 63 -10.12 3.90 -8.92
CA ASP A 63 -10.08 4.24 -7.50
C ASP A 63 -8.67 3.94 -6.95
N LYS A 64 -7.80 4.94 -7.01
CA LYS A 64 -6.41 4.85 -6.52
C LYS A 64 -6.36 4.39 -5.05
N SER A 65 -7.41 4.64 -4.26
CA SER A 65 -7.47 4.19 -2.87
C SER A 65 -7.57 2.66 -2.73
N LYS A 66 -8.04 1.94 -3.76
CA LYS A 66 -8.06 0.47 -3.82
C LYS A 66 -6.76 -0.15 -4.34
N ILE A 67 -5.79 0.68 -4.76
CA ILE A 67 -4.48 0.24 -5.30
C ILE A 67 -3.38 0.41 -4.25
N LYS A 68 -3.69 0.97 -3.08
CA LYS A 68 -2.72 1.12 -1.99
C LYS A 68 -1.98 -0.18 -1.75
N VAL A 69 -0.65 -0.09 -1.77
CA VAL A 69 0.20 -1.22 -1.44
C VAL A 69 0.27 -1.37 0.07
N VAL A 70 0.20 -2.61 0.55
CA VAL A 70 0.42 -2.91 1.96
C VAL A 70 1.91 -3.19 2.14
N VAL A 71 2.56 -2.49 3.08
CA VAL A 71 4.03 -2.55 3.26
C VAL A 71 4.42 -2.75 4.72
N PRO A 72 5.58 -3.37 5.01
CA PRO A 72 6.10 -3.44 6.37
C PRO A 72 6.40 -2.06 6.98
N GLN A 73 6.31 -1.95 8.31
CA GLN A 73 6.56 -0.69 9.02
C GLN A 73 7.94 -0.09 8.73
N PHE A 74 9.01 -0.91 8.65
CA PHE A 74 10.36 -0.39 8.36
C PHE A 74 10.48 0.22 6.95
N VAL A 75 9.64 -0.20 6.00
CA VAL A 75 9.58 0.40 4.65
C VAL A 75 8.84 1.73 4.70
N ALA A 76 7.73 1.78 5.44
CA ALA A 76 6.98 3.01 5.67
C ALA A 76 7.82 4.07 6.38
N ASP A 77 8.53 3.70 7.44
CA ASP A 77 9.42 4.60 8.20
C ASP A 77 10.48 5.21 7.29
N TRP A 78 11.15 4.37 6.48
CA TRP A 78 12.12 4.86 5.50
C TRP A 78 11.47 5.79 4.47
N TYR A 79 10.30 5.42 3.94
CA TYR A 79 9.61 6.20 2.93
C TYR A 79 9.22 7.58 3.47
N GLU A 80 8.65 7.69 4.66
CA GLU A 80 8.25 8.98 5.24
C GLU A 80 9.44 9.91 5.48
N GLU A 81 10.61 9.37 5.83
CA GLU A 81 11.85 10.14 5.98
C GLU A 81 12.45 10.59 4.63
N ASN A 82 12.14 9.90 3.53
CA ASN A 82 12.82 10.03 2.23
C ASN A 82 11.88 10.37 1.05
N LYS A 83 10.59 10.60 1.27
CA LYS A 83 9.60 10.90 0.21
C LYS A 83 9.83 12.25 -0.47
N ASP A 84 10.44 13.22 0.23
CA ASP A 84 10.77 14.52 -0.34
C ASP A 84 12.03 14.38 -1.20
N SER A 85 11.94 14.70 -2.49
CA SER A 85 12.97 14.33 -3.49
C SER A 85 13.14 12.81 -3.65
N PHE A 86 12.01 12.09 -3.66
CA PHE A 86 11.92 10.63 -3.72
C PHE A 86 12.90 9.97 -4.70
N GLU A 87 12.94 10.41 -5.97
CA GLU A 87 13.83 9.83 -6.99
C GLU A 87 15.31 9.92 -6.60
N PHE A 88 15.75 11.07 -6.09
CA PHE A 88 17.11 11.27 -5.63
C PHE A 88 17.44 10.38 -4.44
N ASN A 89 16.55 10.32 -3.44
CA ASN A 89 16.81 9.53 -2.23
C ASN A 89 16.84 8.03 -2.50
N VAL A 90 15.97 7.51 -3.39
CA VAL A 90 16.02 6.10 -3.82
C VAL A 90 17.35 5.80 -4.52
N TRP A 91 17.75 6.66 -5.47
CA TRP A 91 19.02 6.50 -6.18
C TRP A 91 20.22 6.55 -5.23
N ASP A 92 20.28 7.56 -4.36
CA ASP A 92 21.34 7.79 -3.39
C ASP A 92 21.47 6.61 -2.41
N TRP A 93 20.33 6.04 -1.98
CA TRP A 93 20.33 4.90 -1.08
C TRP A 93 20.92 3.64 -1.73
N ILE A 94 20.55 3.36 -2.98
CA ILE A 94 21.04 2.20 -3.72
C ILE A 94 22.51 2.37 -4.09
N ALA A 95 22.90 3.56 -4.55
CA ALA A 95 24.25 3.87 -5.00
C ALA A 95 25.28 3.81 -3.86
N PHE A 96 24.89 4.24 -2.66
CA PHE A 96 25.79 4.36 -1.51
C PHE A 96 25.36 3.48 -0.32
N ARG A 97 24.79 2.29 -0.59
CA ARG A 97 24.26 1.37 0.43
C ARG A 97 25.25 0.99 1.56
N ASP A 98 26.55 1.05 1.27
CA ASP A 98 27.63 0.66 2.19
C ASP A 98 28.05 1.80 3.13
N GLU A 99 27.44 2.99 3.01
CA GLU A 99 27.64 4.08 3.98
C GLU A 99 27.20 3.67 5.38
N ALA A 100 27.98 4.08 6.40
CA ALA A 100 27.75 3.70 7.78
C ALA A 100 26.30 3.92 8.24
N LYS A 101 25.74 5.11 7.96
CA LYS A 101 24.36 5.46 8.31
C LYS A 101 23.31 4.54 7.65
N LYS A 102 23.50 4.18 6.38
CA LYS A 102 22.59 3.28 5.64
C LYS A 102 22.76 1.84 6.13
N SER A 103 24.00 1.43 6.44
CA SER A 103 24.35 0.11 6.96
C SER A 103 23.76 -0.19 8.35
N GLU A 104 23.45 0.85 9.13
CA GLU A 104 22.72 0.73 10.41
C GLU A 104 21.25 0.34 10.19
N ASN A 105 20.61 0.83 9.12
CA ASN A 105 19.26 0.42 8.72
C ASN A 105 19.29 -0.91 7.93
N ARG A 106 19.75 -1.97 8.59
CA ARG A 106 19.95 -3.29 7.96
C ARG A 106 18.67 -3.90 7.38
N GLU A 107 17.52 -3.68 8.01
CA GLU A 107 16.24 -4.23 7.53
C GLU A 107 15.86 -3.62 6.19
N PHE A 108 15.83 -2.29 6.09
CA PHE A 108 15.55 -1.63 4.83
C PHE A 108 16.63 -1.91 3.79
N ASN A 109 17.91 -1.88 4.16
CA ASN A 109 19.01 -2.18 3.24
C ASN A 109 18.94 -3.59 2.66
N ASN A 110 18.60 -4.60 3.48
CA ASN A 110 18.45 -5.96 2.98
C ASN A 110 17.23 -6.06 2.06
N TRP A 111 16.14 -5.39 2.40
CA TRP A 111 14.90 -5.40 1.63
C TRP A 111 15.05 -4.71 0.26
N ILE A 112 15.60 -3.49 0.20
CA ILE A 112 15.75 -2.72 -1.05
C ILE A 112 16.70 -3.39 -2.06
N ASN A 113 17.64 -4.21 -1.57
CA ASN A 113 18.55 -4.98 -2.41
C ASN A 113 18.00 -6.37 -2.79
N ASN A 114 16.84 -6.78 -2.27
CA ASN A 114 16.21 -8.06 -2.60
C ASN A 114 15.30 -7.92 -3.83
N SER A 115 15.86 -8.13 -5.02
CA SER A 115 15.11 -7.99 -6.29
C SER A 115 13.93 -8.95 -6.45
N ARG A 116 13.85 -10.04 -5.67
CA ARG A 116 12.72 -10.97 -5.72
C ARG A 116 11.42 -10.39 -5.18
N GLU A 117 11.50 -9.37 -4.33
CA GLU A 117 10.37 -8.72 -3.67
C GLU A 117 9.96 -7.40 -4.35
N ASN A 118 10.54 -7.09 -5.52
CA ASN A 118 10.27 -5.90 -6.32
C ASN A 118 10.25 -4.57 -5.51
N PRO A 119 11.26 -4.29 -4.65
CA PRO A 119 11.19 -3.20 -3.69
C PRO A 119 11.08 -1.82 -4.34
N ILE A 120 11.73 -1.60 -5.50
CA ILE A 120 11.61 -0.36 -6.28
C ILE A 120 10.18 -0.14 -6.77
N GLN A 121 9.54 -1.19 -7.29
CA GLN A 121 8.15 -1.10 -7.73
C GLN A 121 7.23 -0.79 -6.55
N THR A 122 7.47 -1.40 -5.39
CA THR A 122 6.73 -1.12 -4.15
C THR A 122 6.85 0.34 -3.77
N LEU A 123 8.06 0.90 -3.69
CA LEU A 123 8.26 2.32 -3.35
C LEU A 123 7.60 3.27 -4.37
N VAL A 124 7.69 2.96 -5.66
CA VAL A 124 7.01 3.74 -6.71
C VAL A 124 5.49 3.70 -6.53
N ASN A 125 4.92 2.52 -6.24
CA ASN A 125 3.49 2.36 -6.00
C ASN A 125 3.05 3.09 -4.73
N MET A 126 3.85 3.04 -3.65
CA MET A 126 3.61 3.84 -2.44
C MET A 126 3.52 5.33 -2.77
N HIS A 127 4.42 5.82 -3.62
CA HIS A 127 4.46 7.23 -4.03
C HIS A 127 3.30 7.64 -4.94
N GLN A 128 2.86 6.75 -5.85
CA GLN A 128 1.80 7.03 -6.82
C GLN A 128 0.39 6.86 -6.25
N PHE A 129 0.17 5.84 -5.43
CA PHE A 129 -1.17 5.40 -5.02
C PHE A 129 -1.39 5.50 -3.50
N GLY A 130 -0.36 5.86 -2.75
CA GLY A 130 -0.35 5.74 -1.30
C GLY A 130 -0.16 4.29 -0.85
N TYR A 131 -0.16 4.08 0.47
CA TYR A 131 0.09 2.77 1.07
C TYR A 131 -0.65 2.60 2.39
N GLU A 132 -0.72 1.35 2.83
CA GLU A 132 -1.12 0.96 4.18
C GLU A 132 0.04 0.21 4.83
N VAL A 133 0.19 0.35 6.13
CA VAL A 133 1.22 -0.41 6.85
C VAL A 133 0.63 -1.74 7.29
N GLU A 134 1.38 -2.83 7.09
CA GLU A 134 1.03 -4.14 7.65
C GLU A 134 0.81 -4.00 9.16
N GLU A 135 -0.33 -4.46 9.66
CA GLU A 135 -0.56 -4.54 11.10
C GLU A 135 0.53 -5.43 11.73
N GLU A 136 1.47 -4.82 12.45
CA GLU A 136 2.50 -5.58 13.15
C GLU A 136 1.83 -6.53 14.14
N LYS A 137 2.16 -7.81 14.04
CA LYS A 137 1.72 -8.83 15.00
C LYS A 137 2.13 -8.42 16.41
N ARG A 138 1.13 -8.29 17.28
CA ARG A 138 1.33 -8.03 18.70
C ARG A 138 1.14 -9.30 19.49
N TYR A 139 1.77 -9.35 20.65
CA TYR A 139 1.79 -10.52 21.51
C TYR A 139 1.49 -10.10 22.95
N THR A 140 0.66 -10.89 23.62
CA THR A 140 0.63 -10.92 25.08
C THR A 140 1.51 -12.08 25.56
N VAL A 141 2.31 -11.82 26.59
CA VAL A 141 3.23 -12.79 27.18
C VAL A 141 2.69 -13.17 28.54
N VAL A 142 2.40 -14.45 28.78
CA VAL A 142 1.79 -14.92 30.02
C VAL A 142 2.60 -16.08 30.58
N THR A 143 2.85 -16.09 31.89
CA THR A 143 3.45 -17.26 32.54
C THR A 143 2.46 -18.43 32.59
N LYS A 144 2.87 -19.63 32.20
CA LYS A 144 1.97 -20.80 32.23
C LYS A 144 1.53 -21.20 33.63
N ALA A 145 2.47 -21.17 34.58
CA ALA A 145 2.24 -21.67 35.94
C ALA A 145 1.35 -20.73 36.77
N THR A 146 1.59 -19.43 36.70
CA THR A 146 0.92 -18.43 37.54
C THR A 146 -0.12 -17.61 36.79
N LYS A 147 -0.21 -17.74 35.46
CA LYS A 147 -1.13 -16.99 34.58
C LYS A 147 -0.99 -15.48 34.72
N GLN A 148 0.22 -15.02 35.02
CA GLN A 148 0.53 -13.60 35.16
C GLN A 148 0.97 -13.04 33.80
N PRO A 149 0.31 -11.99 33.28
CA PRO A 149 0.73 -11.34 32.06
C PRO A 149 1.92 -10.41 32.27
N LEU A 150 2.75 -10.27 31.25
CA LEU A 150 3.80 -9.26 31.19
C LEU A 150 3.17 -7.88 30.97
N TYR A 151 3.59 -6.94 31.80
CA TYR A 151 3.09 -5.58 31.81
C TYR A 151 4.23 -4.57 31.77
N TYR A 152 4.06 -3.52 30.97
CA TYR A 152 4.93 -2.36 30.97
C TYR A 152 4.24 -1.19 31.69
N ASN A 153 4.82 -0.76 32.80
CA ASN A 153 4.41 0.45 33.49
C ASN A 153 5.13 1.65 32.87
N ALA A 154 4.39 2.51 32.17
CA ALA A 154 4.93 3.69 31.52
C ALA A 154 5.42 4.78 32.49
N MET A 155 4.84 4.87 33.70
CA MET A 155 5.28 5.87 34.69
C MET A 155 6.65 5.51 35.26
N ASP A 156 6.81 4.25 35.67
CA ASP A 156 8.05 3.77 36.29
C ASP A 156 9.07 3.26 35.27
N LYS A 157 8.69 3.20 33.98
CA LYS A 157 9.45 2.61 32.87
C LYS A 157 9.97 1.21 33.21
N LYS A 158 9.10 0.38 33.79
CA LYS A 158 9.44 -0.97 34.27
C LYS A 158 8.59 -2.03 33.62
N LEU A 159 9.21 -3.17 33.35
CA LEU A 159 8.59 -4.36 32.80
C LEU A 159 8.54 -5.45 33.89
N PHE A 160 7.37 -6.02 34.15
CA PHE A 160 7.22 -7.09 35.14
C PHE A 160 5.97 -7.93 34.87
N PHE A 161 5.93 -9.15 35.41
CA PHE A 161 4.74 -10.00 35.37
C PHE A 161 3.74 -9.53 36.43
N SER A 162 2.56 -9.11 35.97
CA SER A 162 1.52 -8.48 36.79
C SER A 162 0.65 -9.51 37.49
N MET A 163 0.34 -9.27 38.77
CA MET A 163 -0.68 -10.01 39.52
C MET A 163 -2.11 -9.60 39.14
N GLY A 164 -2.30 -8.41 38.55
CA GLY A 164 -3.62 -7.79 38.36
C GLY A 164 -4.28 -8.06 37.00
N GLY A 165 -3.77 -9.02 36.22
CA GLY A 165 -4.34 -9.37 34.90
C GLY A 165 -4.14 -8.33 33.79
N LEU A 166 -3.45 -7.21 34.07
CA LEU A 166 -3.11 -6.20 33.07
C LEU A 166 -2.01 -6.72 32.14
N ALA A 167 -2.32 -6.87 30.86
CA ALA A 167 -1.37 -7.28 29.83
C ALA A 167 -1.06 -6.12 28.88
N THR A 168 0.23 -5.88 28.64
CA THR A 168 0.66 -4.99 27.56
C THR A 168 0.81 -5.80 26.27
N LYS A 169 0.36 -5.24 25.15
CA LYS A 169 0.52 -5.83 23.82
C LYS A 169 1.85 -5.37 23.22
N PHE A 170 2.80 -6.27 23.07
CA PHE A 170 4.13 -5.97 22.55
C PHE A 170 4.33 -6.48 21.13
N THR A 171 5.07 -5.75 20.32
CA THR A 171 5.59 -6.29 19.06
C THR A 171 6.81 -7.17 19.35
N ARG A 172 7.16 -8.09 18.44
CA ARG A 172 8.34 -8.94 18.63
C ARG A 172 9.63 -8.11 18.76
N LYS A 173 9.70 -6.98 18.05
CA LYS A 173 10.81 -6.02 18.11
C LYS A 173 10.93 -5.39 19.50
N GLN A 174 9.82 -4.88 20.06
CA GLN A 174 9.79 -4.30 21.40
C GLN A 174 10.26 -5.29 22.48
N LEU A 175 9.85 -6.56 22.40
CA LEU A 175 10.31 -7.58 23.35
C LEU A 175 11.82 -7.84 23.21
N LYS A 176 12.35 -7.90 21.99
CA LYS A 176 13.80 -8.06 21.77
C LYS A 176 14.61 -6.87 22.28
N GLU A 177 14.18 -5.65 21.97
CA GLU A 177 14.84 -4.41 22.40
C GLU A 177 14.81 -4.23 23.91
N ALA A 178 13.76 -4.73 24.58
CA ALA A 178 13.64 -4.74 26.04
C ALA A 178 14.42 -5.89 26.72
N ASP A 179 15.24 -6.65 25.99
CA ASP A 179 15.94 -7.86 26.47
C ASP A 179 15.01 -8.98 26.98
N PHE A 180 13.76 -8.98 26.49
CA PHE A 180 12.75 -10.00 26.75
C PHE A 180 12.53 -10.92 25.56
N GLY A 181 13.43 -10.93 24.57
CA GLY A 181 13.33 -11.79 23.39
C GLY A 181 13.28 -13.30 23.71
N TRP A 182 13.85 -13.71 24.85
CA TRP A 182 13.88 -15.09 25.33
C TRP A 182 12.50 -15.70 25.59
N VAL A 183 11.45 -14.88 25.75
CA VAL A 183 10.09 -15.35 26.05
C VAL A 183 9.51 -16.23 24.94
N PHE A 184 9.96 -16.05 23.70
CA PHE A 184 9.52 -16.86 22.55
C PHE A 184 10.08 -18.28 22.58
N ASP A 185 11.21 -18.50 23.27
CA ASP A 185 11.89 -19.79 23.34
C ASP A 185 11.68 -20.48 24.71
N CYS A 186 10.92 -19.86 25.62
CA CYS A 186 10.72 -20.37 26.98
C CYS A 186 9.51 -21.33 27.07
N PRO A 187 9.70 -22.61 27.42
CA PRO A 187 8.60 -23.57 27.56
C PRO A 187 7.58 -23.17 28.64
N GLY A 188 7.97 -22.38 29.63
CA GLY A 188 7.12 -21.90 30.72
C GLY A 188 6.28 -20.67 30.38
N ILE A 189 6.40 -20.12 29.17
CA ILE A 189 5.66 -18.95 28.69
C ILE A 189 4.62 -19.37 27.65
N GLU A 190 3.48 -18.70 27.72
CA GLU A 190 2.41 -18.72 26.74
C GLU A 190 2.43 -17.38 26.00
N ILE A 191 2.55 -17.45 24.67
CA ILE A 191 2.53 -16.30 23.77
C ILE A 191 1.21 -16.36 23.01
N GLU A 192 0.38 -15.34 23.15
CA GLU A 192 -0.84 -15.23 22.35
C GLU A 192 -0.67 -14.08 21.35
N GLU A 193 -0.86 -14.39 20.06
CA GLU A 193 -0.90 -13.38 19.01
C GLU A 193 -2.24 -12.63 19.12
N VAL A 194 -2.15 -11.30 19.20
CA VAL A 194 -3.29 -10.40 19.30
C VAL A 194 -3.22 -9.37 18.18
N LYS A 195 -4.41 -8.98 17.67
CA LYS A 195 -4.56 -7.79 16.83
C LYS A 195 -4.52 -6.52 17.69
#